data_AF-A0A0F9FY04-F1
#
_entry.id   AF-A0A0F9FY04-F1
#
_cell.length_a   1.000
_cell.length_b   1.000
_cell.length_c   1.000
_cell.angle_alpha   90.00
_cell.angle_beta   90.00
_cell.angle_gamma   90.00
#
_symmetry.space_group_name_H-M   'P 1'
#
loop_
_entity.id
_entity.type
_entity.pdbx_description
1 polymer ?
#
loop_
_entity_poly.entity_id
_entity_poly.type
_entity_poly.pdbx_seq_one_letter_code
_entity_poly.pdbx_strand_id
1 'polypeptide(L)'
;MQRYPNSVTGAGGVLIATPTITVRVANTTPNSGALATLFSDDSVTSLANPLTGDAGGNFFFYVTDGRYDIAISGGTPSITTFT
;
A
#
# COMPACT_ATOMS: atom_id res chain seq x y z
N MET A 1 -12.60 -4.13 -9.55
CA MET A 1 -11.67 -4.22 -8.41
C MET A 1 -11.69 -2.88 -7.69
N GLN A 2 -11.26 -2.81 -6.42
CA GLN A 2 -11.18 -1.53 -5.70
C GLN A 2 -9.79 -0.90 -5.89
N ARG A 3 -9.75 0.39 -6.25
CA ARG A 3 -8.53 1.21 -6.32
C ARG A 3 -8.22 1.80 -4.94
N TYR A 4 -6.95 1.78 -4.55
CA TYR A 4 -6.45 2.38 -3.29
C TYR A 4 -5.36 3.42 -3.56
N PRO A 5 -5.70 4.70 -3.77
CA PRO A 5 -4.73 5.78 -3.97
C PRO A 5 -4.34 6.45 -2.64
N ASN A 6 -3.08 6.34 -2.23
CA ASN A 6 -2.61 6.89 -0.95
C ASN A 6 -1.22 7.52 -1.09
N SER A 7 -0.85 8.36 -0.13
CA SER A 7 0.52 8.87 0.02
C SER A 7 1.10 8.55 1.39
N VAL A 8 2.41 8.35 1.43
CA VAL A 8 3.18 8.12 2.66
C VAL A 8 3.93 9.38 3.07
N THR A 9 3.65 9.85 4.27
CA THR A 9 4.39 10.93 4.94
C THR A 9 5.03 10.39 6.21
N GLY A 10 6.25 10.80 6.53
CA GLY A 10 6.91 10.58 7.82
C GLY A 10 6.45 11.56 8.90
N ALA A 11 7.07 11.45 10.08
CA ALA A 11 6.82 12.36 11.19
C ALA A 11 7.00 13.83 10.80
N GLY A 12 6.07 14.69 11.21
CA GLY A 12 6.08 16.12 10.90
C GLY A 12 5.62 16.49 9.48
N GLY A 13 5.04 15.55 8.72
CA GLY A 13 4.53 15.82 7.36
C GLY A 13 5.60 15.78 6.26
N VAL A 14 6.81 15.30 6.58
CA VAL A 14 7.89 15.11 5.61
C VAL A 14 7.52 13.96 4.66
N LEU A 15 7.73 14.11 3.36
CA LEU A 15 7.48 13.01 2.42
C LEU A 15 8.51 11.89 2.60
N ILE A 16 8.05 10.65 2.62
CA ILE A 16 8.94 9.49 2.50
C ILE A 16 9.03 9.18 1.00
N ALA A 17 10.16 9.50 0.39
CA ALA A 17 10.40 9.17 -1.01
C ALA A 17 10.60 7.66 -1.18
N THR A 18 10.04 7.09 -2.25
CA THR A 18 10.18 5.67 -2.61
C THR A 18 9.85 4.69 -1.46
N PRO A 19 8.70 4.84 -0.79
CA PRO A 19 8.33 3.96 0.31
C PRO A 19 8.14 2.54 -0.21
N THR A 20 8.40 1.53 0.63
CA THR A 20 8.03 0.14 0.31
C THR A 20 6.72 -0.20 0.98
N ILE A 21 5.72 -0.58 0.18
CA ILE A 21 4.36 -0.93 0.63
C ILE A 21 4.17 -2.43 0.49
N THR A 22 3.81 -3.07 1.58
CA THR A 22 3.42 -4.49 1.63
C THR A 22 1.94 -4.58 1.97
N VAL A 23 1.17 -5.26 1.13
CA VAL A 23 -0.28 -5.45 1.35
C VAL A 23 -0.54 -6.92 1.70
N ARG A 24 -1.23 -7.17 2.80
CA ARG A 24 -1.58 -8.53 3.25
C ARG A 24 -3.07 -8.65 3.44
N VAL A 25 -3.63 -9.83 3.20
CA VAL A 25 -5.02 -10.11 3.58
C VAL A 25 -5.14 -9.96 5.10
N ALA A 26 -6.13 -9.20 5.58
CA ALA A 26 -6.29 -8.96 7.01
C ALA A 26 -6.47 -10.28 7.75
N ASN A 27 -5.77 -10.42 8.88
CA ASN A 27 -5.85 -11.59 9.76
C ASN A 27 -6.11 -11.10 11.20
N THR A 28 -6.42 -12.02 12.11
CA THR A 28 -6.58 -11.73 13.55
C THR A 28 -5.32 -11.12 14.15
N THR A 29 -4.15 -11.45 13.60
CA THR A 29 -2.87 -10.81 13.93
C THR A 29 -2.47 -9.85 12.81
N PRO A 30 -2.33 -8.54 13.08
CA PRO A 30 -1.95 -7.55 12.07
C PRO A 30 -0.65 -7.93 11.35
N ASN A 31 -0.61 -7.72 10.04
CA ASN A 31 0.56 -7.98 9.18
C ASN A 31 1.00 -9.46 9.12
N SER A 32 0.17 -10.40 9.59
CA SER A 32 0.49 -11.84 9.60
C SER A 32 -0.22 -12.62 8.47
N GLY A 33 -1.16 -11.99 7.76
CA GLY A 33 -1.84 -12.63 6.63
C GLY A 33 -0.94 -12.86 5.41
N ALA A 34 -1.43 -13.65 4.47
CA ALA A 34 -0.76 -13.88 3.18
C ALA A 34 -0.66 -12.59 2.36
N LEU A 35 0.33 -12.52 1.46
CA LEU A 35 0.44 -11.40 0.53
C LEU A 35 -0.81 -11.32 -0.35
N ALA A 36 -1.38 -10.13 -0.47
CA ALA A 36 -2.51 -9.89 -1.35
C ALA A 36 -2.05 -9.90 -2.82
N THR A 37 -2.89 -10.41 -3.70
CA THR A 37 -2.71 -10.25 -5.15
C THR A 37 -3.07 -8.82 -5.54
N LEU A 38 -2.11 -8.07 -6.06
CA LEU A 38 -2.29 -6.69 -6.47
C LEU A 38 -2.31 -6.58 -7.99
N PHE A 39 -2.98 -5.55 -8.50
CA PHE A 39 -3.06 -5.24 -9.92
C PHE A 39 -2.71 -3.78 -10.19
N SER A 40 -2.12 -3.49 -11.36
CA SER A 40 -1.75 -2.13 -11.77
C SER A 40 -2.92 -1.35 -12.40
N ASP A 41 -3.96 -2.07 -12.82
CA ASP A 41 -5.17 -1.55 -13.44
C ASP A 41 -6.40 -2.28 -12.90
N ASP A 42 -7.60 -1.86 -13.32
CA ASP A 42 -8.87 -2.51 -12.95
C ASP A 42 -9.10 -3.84 -13.72
N SER A 43 -8.05 -4.40 -14.32
CA SER A 43 -8.05 -5.66 -15.03
C SER A 43 -7.07 -6.63 -14.34
N VAL A 44 -6.56 -7.63 -15.08
CA VAL A 44 -5.76 -8.73 -14.51
C VAL A 44 -4.25 -8.51 -14.58
N THR A 45 -3.78 -7.28 -14.86
CA THR A 45 -2.35 -7.00 -14.93
C THR A 45 -1.74 -7.04 -13.53
N SER A 46 -1.04 -8.13 -13.22
CA SER A 46 -0.45 -8.34 -11.90
C SER A 46 0.59 -7.27 -11.55
N LEU A 47 0.54 -6.77 -10.33
CA LEU A 47 1.52 -5.88 -9.74
C LEU A 47 2.29 -6.62 -8.65
N ALA A 48 3.59 -6.33 -8.53
CA ALA A 48 4.42 -6.90 -7.48
C ALA A 48 3.94 -6.49 -6.09
N ASN A 49 4.08 -7.39 -5.12
CA ASN A 49 3.81 -7.14 -3.71
C ASN A 49 4.92 -7.79 -2.88
N PRO A 50 5.77 -7.03 -2.18
CA PRO A 50 5.71 -5.58 -1.96
C PRO A 50 5.88 -4.73 -3.24
N LEU A 51 5.31 -3.53 -3.25
CA LEU A 51 5.51 -2.50 -4.28
C LEU A 51 6.29 -1.31 -3.72
N THR A 52 6.87 -0.52 -4.63
CA THR A 52 7.57 0.73 -4.28
C THR A 52 6.75 1.92 -4.76
N GLY A 53 6.53 2.90 -3.87
CA GLY A 53 5.90 4.17 -4.22
C GLY A 53 6.84 5.09 -5.00
N ASP A 54 6.32 6.23 -5.46
CA ASP A 54 7.10 7.20 -6.21
C ASP A 54 7.98 8.12 -5.31
N ALA A 55 8.74 9.02 -5.94
CA ALA A 55 9.58 10.00 -5.23
C ALA A 55 8.77 11.02 -4.40
N GLY A 56 7.48 11.18 -4.68
CA GLY A 56 6.54 11.97 -3.89
C GLY A 56 5.88 11.19 -2.75
N GLY A 57 6.23 9.92 -2.56
CA GLY A 57 5.62 9.05 -1.55
C GLY A 57 4.24 8.53 -1.93
N ASN A 58 3.79 8.74 -3.17
CA ASN A 58 2.49 8.26 -3.64
C ASN A 58 2.56 6.81 -4.06
N PHE A 59 1.46 6.10 -3.87
CA PHE A 59 1.29 4.75 -4.37
C PHE A 59 -0.18 4.49 -4.68
N PHE A 60 -0.41 3.57 -5.59
CA PHE A 60 -1.74 3.01 -5.82
C PHE A 60 -1.63 1.56 -6.26
N PHE A 61 -2.69 0.83 -5.99
CA PHE A 61 -2.90 -0.52 -6.49
C PHE A 61 -4.39 -0.80 -6.61
N TYR A 62 -4.72 -1.82 -7.38
CA TYR A 62 -6.03 -2.43 -7.43
C TYR A 62 -5.98 -3.78 -6.71
N VAL A 63 -7.05 -4.10 -6.00
CA VAL A 63 -7.20 -5.39 -5.33
C VAL A 63 -8.68 -5.78 -5.32
N THR A 64 -8.96 -7.08 -5.21
CA THR A 64 -10.33 -7.57 -5.00
C THR A 64 -10.94 -7.01 -3.73
N ASP A 65 -12.26 -6.93 -3.67
CA ASP A 65 -12.96 -6.44 -2.48
C ASP A 65 -12.64 -7.31 -1.26
N GLY A 66 -12.23 -6.67 -0.16
CA GLY A 66 -11.79 -7.38 1.03
C GLY A 66 -11.20 -6.46 2.10
N ARG A 67 -10.71 -7.06 3.17
CA ARG A 67 -9.97 -6.36 4.23
C ARG A 67 -8.48 -6.69 4.11
N TYR A 68 -7.66 -5.65 4.21
CA TYR A 68 -6.23 -5.76 4.01
C TYR A 68 -5.48 -4.98 5.08
N ASP A 69 -4.36 -5.54 5.52
CA ASP A 69 -3.34 -4.86 6.29
C ASP A 69 -2.33 -4.23 5.33
N ILE A 70 -2.02 -2.95 5.53
CA ILE A 70 -1.02 -2.22 4.74
C ILE A 70 0.15 -1.89 5.66
N ALA A 71 1.29 -2.54 5.41
CA ALA A 71 2.54 -2.26 6.09
C ALA A 71 3.44 -1.41 5.20
N ILE A 72 4.02 -0.35 5.77
CA ILE A 72 4.97 0.51 5.08
C ILE A 72 6.31 0.43 5.80
N SER A 73 7.38 0.22 5.06
CA SER A 73 8.75 0.34 5.58
C SER A 73 9.45 1.57 4.99
N GLY A 74 10.18 2.30 5.84
CA GLY A 74 10.89 3.53 5.47
C GLY A 74 10.68 4.72 6.42
N GLY A 75 10.96 4.57 7.73
CA GLY A 75 10.82 5.64 8.73
C GLY A 75 9.69 5.40 9.73
N THR A 76 9.08 6.47 10.26
CA THR A 76 7.83 6.46 11.04
C THR A 76 6.65 6.88 10.15
N PRO A 77 6.14 5.97 9.30
CA PRO A 77 5.16 6.32 8.27
C PRO A 77 3.79 6.63 8.88
N SER A 78 3.14 7.65 8.31
CA SER A 78 1.73 7.98 8.46
C SER A 78 1.09 7.88 7.06
N ILE A 79 0.00 7.13 6.95
CA ILE A 79 -0.78 7.03 5.71
C ILE A 79 -1.75 8.21 5.66
N THR A 80 -1.68 8.98 4.58
CA THR A 80 -2.75 9.91 4.23
C THR A 80 -3.62 9.26 3.16
N THR A 81 -4.87 8.97 3.52
CA THR A 81 -5.87 8.35 2.64
C THR A 81 -6.57 9.44 1.84
N PHE A 82 -6.59 9.33 0.51
CA PHE A 82 -7.41 10.21 -0.33
C PHE A 82 -8.78 9.53 -0.56
N THR A 83 -9.86 10.20 -0.14
CA THR A 83 -11.26 9.78 -0.39
C THR A 83 -11.77 10.25 -1.73
#